data_AF-A0AAE5P353-F1
#
_entry.id   AF-A0AAE5P353-F1
#
_cell.length_a   1.000
_cell.length_b   1.000
_cell.length_c   1.000
_cell.angle_alpha   90.00
_cell.angle_beta   90.00
_cell.angle_gamma   90.00
#
_symmetry.space_group_name_H-M   'P 1'
#
loop_
_entity.id
_entity.type
_entity.pdbx_description
1 polymer ?
#
loop_
_entity_poly.entity_id
_entity_poly.type
_entity_poly.pdbx_seq_one_letter_code
_entity_poly.pdbx_strand_id
1 'polypeptide(L)'
;MKRVAKGLVLIISLVIIVVVGAIFIFNQSLKPDEDKEEKVKVEAKKYLKTHFTDSTVIYDTLYDNMGNFPFEYAAKVTNEKDQTNFLVYYNDEVNEMEDSYISSKWESQLNKKVRPYIIQKFEPLDELIVFYDAQVGKTYNINPNIATSYKDYNASPSITISIARKPKKEDAETFSEMVSFLKKEAELKHGTVTLNYVKKGVPQSGKEIRKEF
;
A
#
# COMPACT_ATOMS: atom_id res chain seq x y z
N MET A 1 -30.17 13.46 -50.48
CA MET A 1 -30.51 13.33 -49.04
C MET A 1 -30.51 11.88 -48.53
N LYS A 2 -31.33 10.95 -49.06
CA LYS A 2 -31.39 9.55 -48.56
C LYS A 2 -30.07 8.76 -48.61
N ARG A 3 -29.24 8.95 -49.63
CA ARG A 3 -27.93 8.25 -49.75
C ARG A 3 -26.89 8.75 -48.74
N VAL A 4 -26.85 10.07 -48.50
CA VAL A 4 -25.95 10.70 -47.53
C VAL A 4 -26.35 10.32 -46.09
N ALA A 5 -27.65 10.32 -45.79
CA ALA A 5 -28.16 9.87 -44.49
C ALA A 5 -27.84 8.38 -44.21
N LYS A 6 -27.98 7.50 -45.21
CA LYS A 6 -27.59 6.08 -45.09
C LYS A 6 -26.08 5.90 -44.86
N GLY A 7 -25.25 6.69 -45.54
CA GLY A 7 -23.79 6.68 -45.33
C GLY A 7 -23.40 7.14 -43.92
N LEU A 8 -24.03 8.20 -43.41
CA LEU A 8 -23.83 8.66 -42.03
C LEU A 8 -24.26 7.64 -40.98
N VAL A 9 -25.41 6.98 -41.17
CA VAL A 9 -25.86 5.91 -40.26
C VAL A 9 -24.86 4.75 -40.24
N LEU A 10 -24.35 4.32 -41.39
CA LEU A 10 -23.32 3.27 -41.46
C LEU A 10 -22.04 3.64 -40.71
N ILE A 11 -21.55 4.88 -40.88
CA ILE A 11 -20.35 5.36 -40.17
C ILE A 11 -20.60 5.40 -38.66
N ILE A 12 -21.73 5.94 -38.22
CA ILE A 12 -22.09 6.01 -36.80
C ILE A 12 -22.21 4.60 -36.21
N SER A 13 -22.85 3.66 -36.91
CA SER A 13 -22.96 2.26 -36.48
C SER A 13 -21.58 1.60 -36.36
N LEU A 14 -20.67 1.85 -37.30
CA LEU A 14 -19.31 1.32 -37.24
C LEU A 14 -18.54 1.90 -36.04
N VAL A 15 -18.64 3.20 -35.82
CA VAL A 15 -18.02 3.87 -34.66
C VAL A 15 -18.55 3.30 -33.35
N ILE A 16 -19.87 3.10 -33.24
CA ILE A 16 -20.48 2.48 -32.05
C ILE A 16 -19.93 1.08 -31.81
N ILE A 17 -19.82 0.24 -32.86
CA ILE A 17 -19.25 -1.11 -32.74
C ILE A 17 -17.81 -1.06 -32.23
N VAL A 18 -16.98 -0.14 -32.76
CA VAL A 18 -15.59 0.03 -32.32
C VAL A 18 -15.52 0.46 -30.86
N VAL A 19 -16.34 1.43 -30.45
CA VAL A 19 -16.38 1.92 -29.06
C VAL A 19 -16.84 0.82 -28.11
N VAL A 20 -17.91 0.09 -28.45
CA VAL A 20 -18.40 -1.03 -27.63
C VAL A 20 -17.36 -2.15 -27.55
N GLY A 21 -16.69 -2.46 -28.66
CA GLY A 21 -15.60 -3.43 -28.69
C GLY A 21 -14.42 -3.01 -27.81
N ALA A 22 -14.00 -1.75 -27.86
CA ALA A 22 -12.94 -1.22 -27.03
C ALA A 22 -13.29 -1.28 -25.53
N ILE A 23 -14.52 -0.90 -25.16
CA ILE A 23 -15.02 -1.00 -23.78
C ILE A 23 -15.01 -2.47 -23.31
N PHE A 24 -15.43 -3.40 -24.18
CA PHE A 24 -15.43 -4.82 -23.86
C PHE A 24 -14.02 -5.35 -23.61
N ILE A 25 -13.06 -5.04 -24.50
CA ILE A 25 -11.66 -5.45 -24.36
C ILE A 25 -11.05 -4.87 -23.08
N PHE A 26 -11.27 -3.58 -22.81
CA PHE A 26 -10.81 -2.93 -21.60
C PHE A 26 -11.39 -3.58 -20.34
N ASN A 27 -12.69 -3.86 -20.30
CA ASN A 27 -13.30 -4.55 -19.17
C ASN A 27 -12.76 -5.97 -18.96
N GLN A 28 -12.39 -6.66 -20.04
CA GLN A 28 -11.77 -7.98 -19.94
C GLN A 28 -10.33 -7.89 -19.42
N SER A 29 -9.54 -6.87 -19.79
CA SER A 29 -8.16 -6.72 -19.29
C SER A 29 -8.08 -6.38 -17.80
N LEU A 30 -9.17 -5.85 -17.21
CA LEU A 30 -9.25 -5.58 -15.77
C LEU A 30 -9.56 -6.83 -14.94
N LYS A 31 -9.87 -7.97 -15.57
CA LYS A 31 -10.19 -9.21 -14.85
C LYS A 31 -8.91 -9.99 -14.55
N PRO A 32 -8.80 -10.61 -13.38
CA PRO A 32 -7.73 -11.53 -13.09
C PRO A 32 -7.81 -12.77 -14.00
N ASP A 33 -6.65 -13.33 -14.31
CA ASP A 33 -6.46 -14.57 -15.05
C ASP A 33 -6.27 -15.72 -14.05
N GLU A 34 -7.19 -16.69 -14.06
CA GLU A 34 -7.21 -17.81 -13.11
C GLU A 34 -5.93 -18.66 -13.16
N ASP A 35 -5.31 -18.84 -14.34
CA ASP A 35 -4.08 -19.62 -14.49
C ASP A 35 -2.89 -18.87 -13.85
N LYS A 36 -2.86 -17.54 -13.99
CA LYS A 36 -1.84 -16.70 -13.33
C LYS A 36 -2.04 -16.65 -11.82
N GLU A 37 -3.27 -16.60 -11.34
CA GLU A 37 -3.58 -16.68 -9.91
C GLU A 37 -3.13 -18.01 -9.31
N GLU A 38 -3.36 -19.14 -10.00
CA GLU A 38 -2.89 -20.43 -9.52
C GLU A 38 -1.35 -20.52 -9.55
N LYS A 39 -0.72 -19.99 -10.61
CA LYS A 39 0.73 -19.95 -10.72
C LYS A 39 1.37 -19.20 -9.55
N VAL A 40 0.89 -18.00 -9.22
CA VAL A 40 1.47 -17.21 -8.11
C VAL A 40 1.27 -17.90 -6.76
N LYS A 41 0.14 -18.60 -6.55
CA LYS A 41 -0.08 -19.39 -5.33
C LYS A 41 0.92 -20.54 -5.20
N VAL A 42 1.20 -21.25 -6.30
CA VAL A 42 2.18 -22.35 -6.32
C VAL A 42 3.59 -21.84 -6.05
N GLU A 43 3.99 -20.72 -6.66
CA GLU A 43 5.30 -20.10 -6.47
C GLU A 43 5.48 -19.55 -5.06
N ALA A 44 4.48 -18.82 -4.55
CA ALA A 44 4.46 -18.33 -3.17
C ALA A 44 4.54 -19.48 -2.16
N LYS A 45 3.81 -20.59 -2.38
CA LYS A 45 3.87 -21.76 -1.51
C LYS A 45 5.26 -22.38 -1.45
N LYS A 46 6.02 -22.38 -2.56
CA LYS A 46 7.42 -22.85 -2.57
C LYS A 46 8.31 -21.88 -1.80
N TYR A 47 8.18 -20.58 -2.05
CA TYR A 47 8.94 -19.53 -1.37
C TYR A 47 8.74 -19.57 0.16
N LEU A 48 7.49 -19.66 0.61
CA LEU A 48 7.13 -19.68 2.02
C LEU A 48 7.75 -20.88 2.75
N LYS A 49 7.74 -22.07 2.12
CA LYS A 49 8.36 -23.28 2.69
C LYS A 49 9.86 -23.16 2.91
N THR A 50 10.55 -22.33 2.14
CA THR A 50 12.01 -22.18 2.25
C THR A 50 12.42 -21.01 3.15
N HIS A 51 11.58 -19.98 3.26
CA HIS A 51 11.94 -18.76 3.99
C HIS A 51 11.27 -18.62 5.36
N PHE A 52 10.17 -19.35 5.63
CA PHE A 52 9.40 -19.24 6.87
C PHE A 52 9.36 -20.58 7.62
N THR A 53 9.70 -20.55 8.91
CA THR A 53 9.54 -21.67 9.84
C THR A 53 8.17 -21.67 10.51
N ASP A 54 7.58 -20.48 10.67
CA ASP A 54 6.24 -20.31 11.21
C ASP A 54 5.18 -20.69 10.15
N SER A 55 4.02 -21.14 10.61
CA SER A 55 2.92 -21.51 9.70
C SER A 55 2.36 -20.28 8.97
N THR A 56 2.08 -20.45 7.69
CA THR A 56 1.58 -19.39 6.80
C THR A 56 0.41 -19.92 5.96
N VAL A 57 -0.56 -19.04 5.72
CA VAL A 57 -1.76 -19.37 4.94
C VAL A 57 -1.90 -18.37 3.80
N ILE A 58 -1.88 -18.89 2.57
CA ILE A 58 -2.29 -18.13 1.38
C ILE A 58 -3.82 -18.12 1.37
N TYR A 59 -4.44 -16.95 1.52
CA TYR A 59 -5.89 -16.83 1.63
C TYR A 59 -6.55 -16.27 0.37
N ASP A 60 -5.80 -15.57 -0.48
CA ASP A 60 -6.30 -14.91 -1.69
C ASP A 60 -5.13 -14.47 -2.61
N THR A 61 -5.46 -13.89 -3.75
CA THR A 61 -4.53 -13.28 -4.72
C THR A 61 -4.79 -11.79 -4.91
N LEU A 62 -3.78 -11.07 -5.38
CA LEU A 62 -3.87 -9.68 -5.80
C LEU A 62 -3.41 -9.59 -7.25
N TYR A 63 -4.27 -9.10 -8.14
CA TYR A 63 -3.93 -8.74 -9.51
C TYR A 63 -3.77 -7.21 -9.60
N ASP A 64 -2.60 -6.76 -10.01
CA ASP A 64 -2.33 -5.34 -10.25
C ASP A 64 -2.68 -4.94 -11.68
N ASN A 65 -3.96 -4.71 -11.90
CA ASN A 65 -4.50 -4.31 -13.20
C ASN A 65 -4.12 -2.87 -13.63
N MET A 66 -3.40 -2.12 -12.79
CA MET A 66 -3.08 -0.70 -13.00
C MET A 66 -1.57 -0.40 -12.96
N GLY A 67 -0.72 -1.40 -12.70
CA GLY A 67 0.74 -1.23 -12.70
C GLY A 67 1.26 -0.32 -11.58
N ASN A 68 0.66 -0.40 -10.39
CA ASN A 68 1.09 0.33 -9.19
C ASN A 68 2.19 -0.39 -8.41
N PHE A 69 2.40 -1.69 -8.67
CA PHE A 69 3.30 -2.56 -7.93
C PHE A 69 4.38 -3.14 -8.85
N PRO A 70 5.52 -3.60 -8.30
CA PRO A 70 6.59 -4.24 -9.08
C PRO A 70 6.26 -5.70 -9.48
N PHE A 71 4.98 -6.06 -9.47
CA PHE A 71 4.47 -7.39 -9.80
C PHE A 71 3.14 -7.28 -10.52
N GLU A 72 2.84 -8.21 -11.41
CA GLU A 72 1.49 -8.35 -11.98
C GLU A 72 0.54 -9.07 -11.01
N TYR A 73 1.03 -10.13 -10.34
CA TYR A 73 0.27 -10.93 -9.37
C TYR A 73 1.04 -11.14 -8.08
N ALA A 74 0.32 -11.11 -6.96
CA ALA A 74 0.85 -11.49 -5.65
C ALA A 74 -0.09 -12.47 -4.93
N ALA A 75 0.48 -13.38 -4.15
CA ALA A 75 -0.26 -14.15 -3.16
C ALA A 75 -0.44 -13.30 -1.90
N LYS A 76 -1.67 -13.22 -1.39
CA LYS A 76 -1.96 -12.63 -0.08
C LYS A 76 -1.80 -13.70 1.00
N VAL A 77 -0.95 -13.42 1.97
CA VAL A 77 -0.49 -14.41 2.95
C VAL A 77 -0.72 -13.87 4.36
N THR A 78 -1.13 -14.75 5.28
CA THR A 78 -1.16 -14.47 6.72
C THR A 78 -0.11 -15.34 7.41
N ASN A 79 0.74 -14.73 8.24
CA ASN A 79 1.57 -15.47 9.20
C ASN A 79 0.71 -15.81 10.43
N GLU A 80 0.54 -17.10 10.73
CA GLU A 80 -0.41 -17.52 11.77
C GLU A 80 0.06 -17.19 13.19
N LYS A 81 1.35 -17.03 13.43
CA LYS A 81 1.91 -16.77 14.76
C LYS A 81 1.61 -15.36 15.25
N ASP A 82 1.78 -14.36 14.40
CA ASP A 82 1.58 -12.95 14.76
C ASP A 82 0.45 -12.25 14.00
N GLN A 83 -0.26 -13.00 13.16
CA GLN A 83 -1.41 -12.54 12.37
C GLN A 83 -1.05 -11.40 11.40
N THR A 84 0.23 -11.29 11.01
CA THR A 84 0.66 -10.32 10.00
C THR A 84 0.19 -10.76 8.62
N ASN A 85 -0.56 -9.89 7.94
CA ASN A 85 -0.90 -10.06 6.53
C ASN A 85 0.18 -9.39 5.67
N PHE A 86 0.62 -10.07 4.63
CA PHE A 86 1.68 -9.62 3.74
C PHE A 86 1.51 -10.22 2.34
N LEU A 87 2.33 -9.75 1.40
CA LEU A 87 2.34 -10.21 0.02
C LEU A 87 3.58 -11.05 -0.24
N VAL A 88 3.43 -12.07 -1.08
CA VAL A 88 4.53 -12.82 -1.69
C VAL A 88 4.33 -12.79 -3.19
N TYR A 89 5.35 -12.38 -3.93
CA TYR A 89 5.23 -12.11 -5.36
C TYR A 89 6.55 -12.32 -6.09
N TYR A 90 6.47 -12.49 -7.40
CA TYR A 90 7.64 -12.39 -8.27
C TYR A 90 7.83 -10.92 -8.64
N ASN A 91 8.97 -10.35 -8.29
CA ASN A 91 9.32 -8.98 -8.63
C ASN A 91 9.93 -8.94 -10.03
N ASP A 92 9.20 -8.35 -10.99
CA ASP A 92 9.59 -8.31 -12.40
C ASP A 92 10.79 -7.39 -12.65
N GLU A 93 11.06 -6.44 -11.76
CA GLU A 93 12.19 -5.50 -11.89
C GLU A 93 13.53 -6.15 -11.58
N VAL A 94 13.56 -7.02 -10.55
CA VAL A 94 14.78 -7.70 -10.08
C VAL A 94 14.81 -9.20 -10.41
N ASN A 95 13.75 -9.72 -11.03
CA ASN A 95 13.61 -11.10 -11.50
C ASN A 95 13.72 -12.18 -10.38
N GLU A 96 13.16 -11.92 -9.21
CA GLU A 96 13.18 -12.84 -8.07
C GLU A 96 11.87 -12.83 -7.25
N MET A 97 11.65 -13.90 -6.47
CA MET A 97 10.54 -13.93 -5.51
C MET A 97 10.89 -13.10 -4.27
N GLU A 98 9.96 -12.25 -3.85
CA GLU A 98 10.09 -11.37 -2.69
C GLU A 98 8.84 -11.46 -1.80
N ASP A 99 8.96 -10.89 -0.59
CA ASP A 99 7.83 -10.73 0.32
C ASP A 99 7.83 -9.37 1.03
N SER A 100 6.66 -8.96 1.48
CA SER A 100 6.47 -7.73 2.27
C SER A 100 6.24 -7.99 3.77
N TYR A 101 6.69 -9.13 4.30
CA TYR A 101 6.37 -9.52 5.69
C TYR A 101 6.97 -8.55 6.70
N ILE A 102 8.25 -8.19 6.56
CA ILE A 102 8.93 -7.30 7.52
C ILE A 102 8.32 -5.91 7.50
N SER A 103 8.03 -5.34 6.32
CA SER A 103 7.39 -4.04 6.21
C SER A 103 6.02 -4.06 6.89
N SER A 104 5.16 -5.00 6.51
CA SER A 104 3.79 -5.14 7.04
C SER A 104 3.78 -5.31 8.57
N LYS A 105 4.72 -6.09 9.09
CA LYS A 105 4.90 -6.29 10.54
C LYS A 105 5.30 -5.00 11.25
N TRP A 106 6.28 -4.28 10.72
CA TRP A 106 6.75 -3.03 11.31
C TRP A 106 5.74 -1.90 11.20
N GLU A 107 4.98 -1.82 10.10
CA GLU A 107 3.84 -0.91 9.95
C GLU A 107 2.81 -1.15 11.05
N SER A 108 2.41 -2.41 11.27
CA SER A 108 1.47 -2.80 12.32
C SER A 108 1.99 -2.44 13.72
N GLN A 109 3.26 -2.74 14.01
CA GLN A 109 3.89 -2.42 15.29
C GLN A 109 3.95 -0.91 15.56
N LEU A 110 4.41 -0.14 14.57
CA LEU A 110 4.53 1.31 14.69
C LEU A 110 3.15 1.97 14.79
N ASN A 111 2.19 1.59 13.94
CA ASN A 111 0.81 2.08 14.00
C ASN A 111 0.19 1.84 15.40
N LYS A 112 0.33 0.63 15.97
CA LYS A 112 -0.15 0.33 17.33
C LYS A 112 0.47 1.24 18.40
N LYS A 113 1.75 1.60 18.26
CA LYS A 113 2.47 2.47 19.19
C LYS A 113 2.05 3.95 19.06
N VAL A 114 1.88 4.46 17.85
CA VAL A 114 1.69 5.89 17.59
C VAL A 114 0.23 6.32 17.54
N ARG A 115 -0.68 5.43 17.14
CA ARG A 115 -2.11 5.73 16.96
C ARG A 115 -2.76 6.34 18.21
N PRO A 116 -2.56 5.81 19.45
CA PRO A 116 -3.17 6.40 20.64
C PRO A 116 -2.76 7.86 20.88
N TYR A 117 -1.47 8.17 20.68
CA TYR A 117 -0.95 9.53 20.82
C TYR A 117 -1.51 10.47 19.75
N ILE A 118 -1.57 10.01 18.50
CA ILE A 118 -2.11 10.79 17.38
C ILE A 118 -3.60 11.08 17.61
N ILE A 119 -4.39 10.08 17.99
CA ILE A 119 -5.81 10.28 18.31
C ILE A 119 -5.93 11.35 19.40
N GLN A 120 -5.21 11.22 20.52
CA GLN A 120 -5.27 12.18 21.62
C GLN A 120 -4.99 13.65 21.19
N LYS A 121 -4.06 13.85 20.24
CA LYS A 121 -3.60 15.19 19.84
C LYS A 121 -4.36 15.78 18.65
N PHE A 122 -4.90 14.95 17.76
CA PHE A 122 -5.34 15.37 16.44
C PHE A 122 -6.83 15.12 16.14
N GLU A 123 -7.68 14.91 17.13
CA GLU A 123 -9.12 14.69 16.88
C GLU A 123 -9.79 15.88 16.13
N PRO A 124 -10.76 15.58 15.23
CA PRO A 124 -11.11 14.25 14.73
C PRO A 124 -10.10 13.71 13.70
N LEU A 125 -9.60 12.49 13.95
CA LEU A 125 -8.74 11.76 13.02
C LEU A 125 -9.60 11.14 11.91
N ASP A 126 -9.24 11.40 10.66
CA ASP A 126 -9.83 10.76 9.49
C ASP A 126 -9.07 9.46 9.16
N GLU A 127 -7.75 9.57 9.03
CA GLU A 127 -6.89 8.46 8.63
C GLU A 127 -5.49 8.57 9.26
N LEU A 128 -4.89 7.41 9.53
CA LEU A 128 -3.49 7.26 9.88
C LEU A 128 -2.92 6.12 9.04
N ILE A 129 -1.99 6.45 8.16
CA ILE A 129 -1.24 5.50 7.34
C ILE A 129 0.20 5.48 7.84
N VAL A 130 0.70 4.29 8.12
CA VAL A 130 2.12 4.04 8.35
C VAL A 130 2.58 3.13 7.23
N PHE A 131 3.63 3.55 6.52
CA PHE A 131 4.15 2.84 5.37
C PHE A 131 5.67 2.64 5.50
N TYR A 132 6.13 1.42 5.29
CA TYR A 132 7.53 1.08 5.05
C TYR A 132 7.68 0.57 3.63
N ASP A 133 8.85 0.80 3.03
CA ASP A 133 9.18 0.17 1.75
C ASP A 133 9.01 -1.36 1.83
N ALA A 134 8.32 -1.95 0.84
CA ALA A 134 8.03 -3.37 0.84
C ALA A 134 9.29 -4.25 0.91
N GLN A 135 10.41 -3.77 0.38
CA GLN A 135 11.70 -4.46 0.35
C GLN A 135 12.55 -4.21 1.60
N VAL A 136 12.02 -3.57 2.65
CA VAL A 136 12.82 -3.26 3.87
C VAL A 136 13.44 -4.50 4.51
N GLY A 137 12.75 -5.64 4.45
CA GLY A 137 13.27 -6.93 4.94
C GLY A 137 14.51 -7.37 4.17
N LYS A 138 14.46 -7.30 2.84
CA LYS A 138 15.58 -7.61 1.94
C LYS A 138 16.72 -6.60 2.09
N THR A 139 16.40 -5.31 2.12
CA THR A 139 17.35 -4.20 2.24
C THR A 139 18.26 -4.34 3.47
N TYR A 140 17.70 -4.79 4.59
CA TYR A 140 18.45 -5.02 5.84
C TYR A 140 18.82 -6.49 6.07
N ASN A 141 18.63 -7.37 5.07
CA ASN A 141 18.91 -8.80 5.13
C ASN A 141 18.32 -9.47 6.39
N ILE A 142 17.04 -9.20 6.65
CA ILE A 142 16.35 -9.62 7.87
C ILE A 142 15.77 -11.02 7.66
N ASN A 143 16.15 -11.94 8.55
CA ASN A 143 15.53 -13.25 8.60
C ASN A 143 14.12 -13.15 9.23
N PRO A 144 13.04 -13.49 8.51
CA PRO A 144 11.66 -13.36 9.00
C PRO A 144 11.34 -14.26 10.20
N ASN A 145 12.18 -15.27 10.46
CA ASN A 145 12.03 -16.21 11.57
C ASN A 145 12.63 -15.70 12.88
N ILE A 146 13.37 -14.59 12.84
CA ILE A 146 13.99 -13.96 14.01
C ILE A 146 13.16 -12.75 14.39
N ALA A 147 12.83 -12.62 15.67
CA ALA A 147 12.12 -11.46 16.18
C ALA A 147 13.02 -10.21 16.05
N THR A 148 12.54 -9.21 15.32
CA THR A 148 13.21 -7.93 15.11
C THR A 148 12.24 -6.77 15.28
N SER A 149 12.79 -5.58 15.53
CA SER A 149 12.03 -4.34 15.56
C SER A 149 12.61 -3.33 14.59
N TYR A 150 11.76 -2.46 14.03
CA TYR A 150 12.21 -1.33 13.21
C TYR A 150 13.25 -0.44 13.93
N LYS A 151 13.21 -0.42 15.26
CA LYS A 151 14.13 0.35 16.13
C LYS A 151 15.60 -0.06 15.95
N ASP A 152 15.82 -1.32 15.61
CA ASP A 152 17.16 -1.88 15.49
C ASP A 152 17.85 -1.44 14.18
N TYR A 153 17.08 -0.90 13.22
CA TYR A 153 17.54 -0.57 11.88
C TYR A 153 17.45 0.93 11.59
N ASN A 154 18.04 1.37 10.49
CA ASN A 154 17.91 2.76 10.01
C ASN A 154 16.71 2.92 9.07
N ALA A 155 15.63 2.19 9.37
CA ALA A 155 14.42 2.18 8.56
C ALA A 155 13.71 3.55 8.66
N SER A 156 13.22 4.03 7.53
CA SER A 156 12.61 5.35 7.41
C SER A 156 11.16 5.22 6.89
N PRO A 157 10.17 5.08 7.79
CA PRO A 157 8.78 5.01 7.36
C PRO A 157 8.26 6.36 6.88
N SER A 158 7.22 6.29 6.05
CA SER A 158 6.33 7.42 5.78
C SER A 158 5.08 7.30 6.66
N ILE A 159 4.77 8.37 7.41
CA ILE A 159 3.62 8.44 8.31
C ILE A 159 2.72 9.57 7.83
N THR A 160 1.51 9.23 7.39
CA THR A 160 0.51 10.20 6.92
C THR A 160 -0.65 10.26 7.89
N ILE A 161 -0.98 11.47 8.32
CA ILE A 161 -2.04 11.76 9.29
C ILE A 161 -3.04 12.68 8.61
N SER A 162 -4.27 12.22 8.44
CA SER A 162 -5.34 13.01 7.85
C SER A 162 -6.35 13.40 8.93
N ILE A 163 -6.62 14.70 9.08
CA ILE A 163 -7.55 15.23 10.08
C ILE A 163 -8.76 15.91 9.45
N ALA A 164 -9.95 15.54 9.92
CA ALA A 164 -11.24 15.95 9.34
C ALA A 164 -11.71 17.33 9.83
N ARG A 165 -10.81 18.31 9.84
CA ARG A 165 -11.10 19.70 10.25
C ARG A 165 -10.24 20.70 9.49
N LYS A 166 -10.49 21.99 9.71
CA LYS A 166 -9.61 23.06 9.23
C LYS A 166 -8.35 23.16 10.12
N PRO A 167 -7.25 23.73 9.59
CA PRO A 167 -6.08 24.08 10.40
C PRO A 167 -6.43 24.96 11.59
N LYS A 168 -5.83 24.65 12.73
CA LYS A 168 -5.78 25.47 13.94
C LYS A 168 -4.38 26.06 14.07
N LYS A 169 -4.25 27.15 14.83
CA LYS A 169 -2.95 27.84 15.00
C LYS A 169 -1.95 26.95 15.73
N GLU A 170 -2.43 26.11 16.64
CA GLU A 170 -1.64 25.25 17.53
C GLU A 170 -1.20 23.94 16.85
N ASP A 171 -1.68 23.66 15.64
CA ASP A 171 -1.37 22.40 14.95
C ASP A 171 0.12 22.25 14.61
N ALA A 172 0.81 23.34 14.30
CA ALA A 172 2.24 23.30 13.99
C ALA A 172 3.10 22.95 15.22
N GLU A 173 2.72 23.46 16.39
CA GLU A 173 3.36 23.11 17.67
C GLU A 173 3.06 21.66 18.02
N THR A 174 1.78 21.26 17.94
CA THR A 174 1.33 19.87 18.19
C THR A 174 2.03 18.88 17.26
N PHE A 175 2.24 19.26 15.99
CA PHE A 175 2.97 18.46 15.02
C PHE A 175 4.46 18.32 15.39
N SER A 176 5.07 19.39 15.91
CA SER A 176 6.47 19.34 16.38
C SER A 176 6.63 18.47 17.63
N GLU A 177 5.66 18.51 18.55
CA GLU A 177 5.59 17.59 19.69
C GLU A 177 5.48 16.14 19.24
N MET A 178 4.63 15.87 18.25
CA MET A 178 4.46 14.54 17.67
C MET A 178 5.73 14.04 16.98
N VAL A 179 6.43 14.86 16.20
CA VAL A 179 7.74 14.49 15.63
C VAL A 179 8.73 14.16 16.75
N SER A 180 8.70 14.91 17.86
CA SER A 180 9.55 14.62 19.02
C SER A 180 9.18 13.29 19.69
N PHE A 181 7.89 12.98 19.82
CA PHE A 181 7.39 11.69 20.32
C PHE A 181 7.85 10.55 19.42
N LEU A 182 7.76 10.69 18.09
CA LEU A 182 8.21 9.67 17.14
C LEU A 182 9.70 9.35 17.30
N LYS A 183 10.53 10.38 17.46
CA LYS A 183 11.98 10.23 17.64
C LYS A 183 12.36 9.60 18.99
N LYS A 184 11.71 10.05 20.06
CA LYS A 184 12.12 9.70 21.44
C LYS A 184 11.39 8.48 22.00
N GLU A 185 10.08 8.43 21.84
CA GLU A 185 9.21 7.45 22.49
C GLU A 185 8.83 6.28 21.59
N ALA A 186 8.69 6.55 20.28
CA ALA A 186 8.58 5.50 19.27
C ALA A 186 9.95 5.02 18.76
N GLU A 187 11.04 5.69 19.15
CA GLU A 187 12.43 5.32 18.84
C GLU A 187 12.71 5.22 17.33
N LEU A 188 12.03 6.05 16.52
CA LEU A 188 12.33 6.18 15.10
C LEU A 188 13.61 7.00 14.90
N LYS A 189 14.60 6.38 14.25
CA LYS A 189 15.84 7.05 13.85
C LYS A 189 15.60 8.02 12.71
N HIS A 190 14.80 7.59 11.73
CA HIS A 190 14.44 8.36 10.55
C HIS A 190 12.94 8.28 10.28
N GLY A 191 12.41 9.23 9.51
CA GLY A 191 11.07 9.12 8.97
C GLY A 191 10.58 10.39 8.28
N THR A 192 9.60 10.22 7.40
CA THR A 192 8.82 11.32 6.84
C THR A 192 7.45 11.33 7.47
N VAL A 193 7.02 12.49 7.98
CA VAL A 193 5.69 12.66 8.57
C VAL A 193 4.95 13.78 7.86
N THR A 194 3.71 13.52 7.50
CA THR A 194 2.83 14.47 6.80
C THR A 194 1.50 14.58 7.55
N LEU A 195 1.12 15.80 7.89
CA LEU A 195 -0.21 16.14 8.41
C LEU A 195 -1.03 16.81 7.32
N ASN A 196 -2.15 16.18 6.97
CA ASN A 196 -3.10 16.59 5.95
C ASN A 196 -4.42 17.00 6.59
N TYR A 197 -5.06 18.01 6.00
CA TYR A 197 -6.41 18.43 6.38
C TYR A 197 -7.40 17.98 5.34
N VAL A 198 -8.45 17.28 5.74
CA VAL A 198 -9.46 16.75 4.83
C VAL A 198 -10.84 17.33 5.11
N LYS A 199 -11.65 17.44 4.06
CA LYS A 199 -13.06 17.81 4.15
C LYS A 199 -13.87 16.82 3.34
N LYS A 200 -14.68 15.99 4.01
CA LYS A 200 -15.46 14.91 3.37
C LYS A 200 -14.57 13.98 2.52
N GLY A 201 -13.42 13.59 3.06
CA GLY A 201 -12.43 12.74 2.36
C GLY A 201 -11.57 13.44 1.31
N VAL A 202 -11.75 14.74 1.08
CA VAL A 202 -10.96 15.49 0.07
C VAL A 202 -9.84 16.29 0.75
N PRO A 203 -8.56 16.09 0.39
CA PRO A 203 -7.45 16.90 0.86
C PRO A 203 -7.64 18.39 0.56
N GLN A 204 -7.35 19.24 1.54
CA GLN A 204 -7.35 20.68 1.37
C GLN A 204 -5.98 21.14 0.88
N SER A 205 -5.89 21.46 -0.42
CA SER A 205 -4.66 21.92 -1.07
C SER A 205 -3.98 23.08 -0.33
N GLY A 206 -2.65 23.04 -0.26
CA GLY A 206 -1.79 24.10 0.28
C GLY A 206 -1.78 24.23 1.80
N LYS A 207 -2.27 23.22 2.54
CA LYS A 207 -2.37 23.25 4.01
C LYS A 207 -1.63 22.12 4.70
N GLU A 208 -0.80 21.37 4.00
CA GLU A 208 -0.04 20.27 4.62
C GLU A 208 1.12 20.76 5.48
N ILE A 209 1.44 20.01 6.53
CA ILE A 209 2.67 20.17 7.30
C ILE A 209 3.48 18.90 7.13
N ARG A 210 4.69 19.02 6.59
CA ARG A 210 5.59 17.88 6.35
C ARG A 210 6.92 18.08 7.05
N LYS A 211 7.45 17.00 7.62
CA LYS A 211 8.79 16.97 8.22
C LYS A 211 9.48 15.64 7.97
N GLU A 212 10.73 15.73 7.55
CA GLU A 212 11.68 14.62 7.52
C GLU A 212 12.68 14.78 8.66
N PHE A 213 13.10 13.66 9.25
CA PHE A 213 14.10 13.61 10.32
C PHE A 213 14.94 12.33 10.27
#